data_AF-A0A1B6E1J2-F1
#
_entry.id   AF-A0A1B6E1J2-F1
#
_cell.length_a   1.000
_cell.length_b   1.000
_cell.length_c   1.000
_cell.angle_alpha   90.00
_cell.angle_beta   90.00
_cell.angle_gamma   90.00
#
_symmetry.space_group_name_H-M   'P 1'
#
loop_
_entity.id
_entity.type
_entity.pdbx_description
1 polymer ?
#
loop_
_entity_poly.entity_id
_entity_poly.type
_entity_poly.pdbx_seq_one_letter_code
_entity_poly.pdbx_strand_id
1 'polypeptide(L)'
;MYFNASLMLIACSDSTMYMDKWLSRLDASTWMTHIKDTLDCACLVAQCLDKEGASVLVHGNESLDATLLVTSLAQIILNPDCRTVRGIQALIEREWLQAGHPFPRRVSHSVYASATANGRTKQNAPTFLLFLDCVMQIMNQFSFSFEFTTNLLIFLFEHSYCSSFGTFLGNCEAERVKLKLATRTASLWSYINRPEILPAYLNPVYEPNNSVIWPSVAPVSLVLWQEVYLRWVVDQTEQKNALDKITTIKEKDKELRLKAIRLQRQLTEMEKELKLVTIVPAVN
;
A
#
# COMPACT_ATOMS: atom_id res chain seq x y z
N MET A 1 -8.13 4.32 19.08
CA MET A 1 -7.18 4.03 17.99
C MET A 1 -5.83 3.48 18.48
N TYR A 2 -5.02 4.16 19.32
CA TYR A 2 -3.74 3.56 19.79
C TYR A 2 -3.89 2.36 20.72
N PHE A 3 -4.81 2.45 21.68
CA PHE A 3 -5.15 1.32 22.56
C PHE A 3 -5.52 0.07 21.75
N ASN A 4 -6.25 0.27 20.66
CA ASN A 4 -6.79 -0.77 19.79
C ASN A 4 -5.69 -1.52 19.03
N ALA A 5 -4.75 -0.81 18.40
CA ALA A 5 -3.63 -1.45 17.71
C ALA A 5 -2.71 -2.21 18.68
N SER A 6 -2.44 -1.66 19.86
CA SER A 6 -1.61 -2.35 20.88
C SER A 6 -2.29 -3.60 21.44
N LEU A 7 -3.59 -3.55 21.72
CA LEU A 7 -4.37 -4.73 22.14
C LEU A 7 -4.42 -5.81 21.07
N MET A 8 -4.60 -5.40 19.82
CA MET A 8 -4.56 -6.28 18.66
C MET A 8 -3.20 -6.98 18.56
N LEU A 9 -2.09 -6.24 18.67
CA LEU A 9 -0.75 -6.83 18.64
C LEU A 9 -0.50 -7.78 19.83
N ILE A 10 -0.95 -7.42 21.03
CA ILE A 10 -0.86 -8.31 22.20
C ILE A 10 -1.64 -9.60 21.94
N ALA A 11 -2.86 -9.51 21.41
CA ALA A 11 -3.66 -10.67 21.04
C ALA A 11 -2.98 -11.52 19.96
N CYS A 12 -2.37 -10.88 18.98
CA CYS A 12 -1.65 -11.55 17.88
C CYS A 12 -0.34 -12.20 18.33
N SER A 13 0.32 -11.69 19.38
CA SER A 13 1.60 -12.21 19.89
C SER A 13 1.49 -13.43 20.81
N ASP A 14 0.28 -13.73 21.32
CA ASP A 14 0.06 -14.80 22.29
C ASP A 14 -0.32 -16.12 21.58
N SER A 15 0.70 -16.94 21.30
CA SER A 15 0.55 -18.23 20.60
C SER A 15 -0.04 -19.34 21.47
N THR A 16 -0.30 -19.09 22.75
CA THR A 16 -0.82 -20.10 23.70
C THR A 16 -2.36 -20.13 23.76
N MET A 17 -3.02 -19.27 22.98
CA MET A 17 -4.47 -19.06 23.02
C MET A 17 -5.25 -19.97 22.07
N TYR A 18 -6.39 -20.49 22.53
CA TYR A 18 -7.38 -21.12 21.64
C TYR A 18 -8.07 -20.08 20.73
N MET A 19 -8.46 -20.50 19.52
CA MET A 19 -9.04 -19.66 18.47
C MET A 19 -10.18 -18.74 18.96
N ASP A 20 -11.14 -19.24 19.72
CA ASP A 20 -12.29 -18.45 20.18
C ASP A 20 -11.86 -17.28 21.09
N LYS A 21 -10.86 -17.52 21.94
CA LYS A 21 -10.31 -16.51 22.84
C LYS A 21 -9.47 -15.48 22.08
N TRP A 22 -8.77 -15.91 21.03
CA TRP A 22 -8.03 -15.05 20.13
C TRP A 22 -8.97 -14.11 19.34
N LEU A 23 -10.02 -14.68 18.73
CA LEU A 23 -11.06 -13.91 18.02
C LEU A 23 -11.74 -12.91 18.94
N SER A 24 -12.11 -13.32 20.16
CA SER A 24 -12.70 -12.41 21.15
C SER A 24 -11.80 -11.21 21.49
N ARG A 25 -10.47 -11.41 21.61
CA ARG A 25 -9.53 -10.30 21.86
C ARG A 25 -9.32 -9.41 20.64
N LEU A 26 -9.34 -10.00 19.44
CA LEU A 26 -9.29 -9.24 18.20
C LEU A 26 -10.52 -8.34 18.07
N ASP A 27 -11.72 -8.86 18.33
CA ASP A 27 -12.96 -8.07 18.32
C ASP A 27 -12.94 -6.99 19.40
N ALA A 28 -12.50 -7.33 20.61
CA ALA A 28 -12.36 -6.36 21.71
C ALA A 28 -11.37 -5.24 21.40
N SER A 29 -10.41 -5.46 20.49
CA SER A 29 -9.49 -4.40 20.04
C SER A 29 -10.22 -3.34 19.22
N THR A 30 -11.35 -3.65 18.58
CA THR A 30 -12.08 -2.79 17.63
C THR A 30 -11.29 -2.35 16.40
N TRP A 31 -10.08 -2.87 16.16
CA TRP A 31 -9.23 -2.42 15.05
C TRP A 31 -9.89 -2.63 13.68
N MET A 32 -10.44 -3.83 13.44
CA MET A 32 -11.17 -4.14 12.22
C MET A 32 -12.39 -3.24 12.01
N THR A 33 -13.04 -2.82 13.11
CA THR A 33 -14.13 -1.84 13.06
C THR A 33 -13.63 -0.47 12.59
N HIS A 34 -12.48 0.00 13.08
CA HIS A 34 -11.89 1.26 12.59
C HIS A 34 -11.54 1.20 11.10
N ILE A 35 -11.00 0.07 10.63
CA ILE A 35 -10.73 -0.14 9.19
C ILE A 35 -12.03 -0.04 8.39
N LYS A 36 -13.06 -0.81 8.79
CA LYS A 36 -14.37 -0.82 8.15
C LYS A 36 -14.95 0.59 8.07
N ASP A 37 -15.08 1.27 9.20
CA ASP A 37 -15.75 2.58 9.28
C ASP A 37 -14.96 3.67 8.52
N THR A 38 -13.64 3.55 8.48
CA THR A 38 -12.78 4.43 7.67
C THR A 38 -13.00 4.20 6.17
N LEU A 39 -13.00 2.95 5.72
CA LEU A 39 -13.25 2.61 4.32
C LEU A 39 -14.67 2.98 3.90
N ASP A 40 -15.68 2.76 4.75
CA ASP A 40 -17.06 3.20 4.55
C ASP A 40 -17.12 4.70 4.28
N CYS A 41 -16.46 5.50 5.13
CA CYS A 41 -16.43 6.94 4.99
C CYS A 41 -15.71 7.39 3.70
N ALA A 42 -14.56 6.76 3.38
CA ALA A 42 -13.83 7.06 2.14
C ALA A 42 -14.64 6.70 0.88
N CYS A 43 -15.35 5.57 0.88
CA CYS A 43 -16.27 5.17 -0.18
C CYS A 43 -17.42 6.16 -0.34
N LEU A 44 -18.01 6.65 0.75
CA LEU A 44 -19.06 7.67 0.70
C LEU A 44 -18.54 8.97 0.07
N VAL A 45 -17.36 9.45 0.50
CA VAL A 45 -16.74 10.65 -0.09
C VAL A 45 -16.47 10.44 -1.58
N ALA A 46 -15.92 9.29 -1.96
CA ALA A 46 -15.69 8.96 -3.36
C ALA A 46 -16.98 8.90 -4.17
N GLN A 47 -18.07 8.35 -3.61
CA GLN A 47 -19.37 8.27 -4.26
C GLN A 47 -19.97 9.65 -4.53
N CYS A 48 -19.94 10.55 -3.56
CA CYS A 48 -20.41 11.92 -3.74
C CYS A 48 -19.62 12.64 -4.85
N LEU A 49 -18.30 12.40 -4.96
CA LEU A 49 -17.47 13.02 -5.99
C LEU A 49 -17.70 12.42 -7.39
N ASP A 50 -17.67 11.09 -7.53
CA ASP A 50 -17.72 10.41 -8.83
C ASP A 50 -19.14 10.22 -9.38
N LYS A 51 -20.11 9.90 -8.52
CA LYS A 51 -21.48 9.55 -8.94
C LYS A 51 -22.45 10.72 -8.88
N GLU A 52 -22.32 11.57 -7.86
CA GLU A 52 -23.24 12.68 -7.64
C GLU A 52 -22.72 14.00 -8.23
N GLY A 53 -21.42 14.06 -8.56
CA GLY A 53 -20.77 15.28 -9.04
C GLY A 53 -20.74 16.40 -7.99
N ALA A 54 -20.83 16.05 -6.71
CA ALA A 54 -20.89 16.98 -5.60
C ALA A 54 -19.48 17.29 -5.06
N SER A 55 -19.28 18.53 -4.60
CA SER A 55 -18.07 18.88 -3.84
C SER A 55 -18.25 18.49 -2.37
N VAL A 56 -17.23 17.85 -1.78
CA VAL A 56 -17.28 17.34 -0.40
C VAL A 56 -16.25 18.05 0.46
N LEU A 57 -16.69 18.59 1.60
CA LEU A 57 -15.80 19.11 2.64
C LEU A 57 -15.65 18.06 3.74
N VAL A 58 -14.44 17.54 3.91
CA VAL A 58 -14.10 16.61 5.00
C VAL A 58 -13.43 17.40 6.13
N HIS A 59 -13.91 17.25 7.36
CA HIS A 59 -13.26 17.84 8.53
C HIS A 59 -13.36 16.91 9.75
N GLY A 60 -12.33 16.94 10.59
CA GLY A 60 -12.30 16.28 11.90
C GLY A 60 -12.67 17.24 13.03
N ASN A 61 -13.06 16.71 14.18
CA ASN A 61 -13.46 17.52 15.35
C ASN A 61 -12.27 18.18 16.07
N GLU A 62 -11.12 17.49 16.18
CA GLU A 62 -10.00 17.94 17.03
C GLU A 62 -8.60 17.74 16.41
N SER A 63 -8.46 16.88 15.40
CA SER A 63 -7.18 16.63 14.73
C SER A 63 -7.34 16.44 13.22
N LEU A 64 -6.25 16.72 12.49
CA LEU A 64 -6.17 16.50 11.05
C LEU A 64 -6.26 15.01 10.69
N ASP A 65 -5.96 14.11 11.63
CA ASP A 65 -5.73 12.68 11.39
C ASP A 65 -6.87 12.00 10.62
N ALA A 66 -8.12 12.15 11.08
CA ALA A 66 -9.28 11.52 10.43
C ALA A 66 -9.55 12.12 9.04
N THR A 67 -9.31 13.43 8.89
CA THR A 67 -9.47 14.13 7.62
C THR A 67 -8.48 13.57 6.59
N LEU A 68 -7.19 13.54 6.94
CA LEU A 68 -6.12 13.07 6.07
C LEU A 68 -6.31 11.59 5.68
N LEU A 69 -6.76 10.78 6.62
CA LEU A 69 -7.05 9.37 6.41
C LEU A 69 -8.14 9.17 5.34
N VAL A 70 -9.28 9.83 5.51
CA VAL A 70 -10.42 9.72 4.59
C VAL A 70 -10.11 10.33 3.23
N THR A 71 -9.50 11.53 3.19
CA THR A 71 -9.15 12.20 1.92
C THR A 71 -8.11 11.41 1.13
N SER A 72 -7.12 10.82 1.80
CA SER A 72 -6.11 9.99 1.12
C SER A 72 -6.72 8.71 0.53
N LEU A 73 -7.60 8.03 1.27
CA LEU A 73 -8.24 6.80 0.78
C LEU A 73 -9.23 7.08 -0.35
N ALA A 74 -10.01 8.16 -0.27
CA ALA A 74 -10.88 8.59 -1.37
C ALA A 74 -10.06 8.86 -2.65
N GLN A 75 -8.87 9.48 -2.53
CA GLN A 75 -7.97 9.69 -3.67
C GLN A 75 -7.42 8.37 -4.25
N ILE A 76 -7.12 7.37 -3.43
CA ILE A 76 -6.71 6.03 -3.92
C ILE A 76 -7.86 5.32 -4.66
N ILE A 77 -9.08 5.46 -4.15
CA ILE A 77 -10.31 4.93 -4.78
C ILE A 77 -10.54 5.59 -6.14
N LEU A 78 -10.43 6.92 -6.22
CA LEU A 78 -10.81 7.70 -7.40
C LEU A 78 -9.69 7.81 -8.44
N ASN A 79 -8.44 7.99 -8.01
CA ASN A 79 -7.32 8.34 -8.89
C ASN A 79 -6.35 7.15 -9.08
N PRO A 80 -6.26 6.58 -10.30
CA PRO A 80 -5.30 5.53 -10.64
C PRO A 80 -3.83 5.91 -10.37
N ASP A 81 -3.46 7.19 -10.49
CA ASP A 81 -2.09 7.63 -10.26
C ASP A 81 -1.65 7.33 -8.82
N CYS A 82 -2.55 7.49 -7.84
CA CYS A 82 -2.29 7.18 -6.43
C CYS A 82 -2.00 5.69 -6.16
N ARG A 83 -2.22 4.81 -7.14
CA ARG A 83 -1.96 3.36 -7.06
C ARG A 83 -0.60 2.98 -7.67
N THR A 84 0.15 3.95 -8.17
CA THR A 84 1.54 3.81 -8.61
C THR A 84 2.51 4.06 -7.45
N VAL A 85 3.75 3.56 -7.53
CA VAL A 85 4.80 3.81 -6.53
C VAL A 85 5.03 5.32 -6.37
N ARG A 86 5.08 6.05 -7.47
CA ARG A 86 5.30 7.51 -7.43
C ARG A 86 4.08 8.25 -6.91
N GLY A 87 2.88 7.82 -7.27
CA GLY A 87 1.66 8.50 -6.84
C GLY A 87 1.34 8.28 -5.37
N ILE A 88 1.57 7.09 -4.80
CA ILE A 88 1.41 6.90 -3.35
C ILE A 88 2.44 7.71 -2.55
N GLN A 89 3.68 7.82 -3.04
CA GLN A 89 4.70 8.70 -2.44
C GLN A 89 4.27 10.17 -2.48
N ALA A 90 3.79 10.64 -3.63
CA ALA A 90 3.31 12.01 -3.79
C ALA A 90 2.06 12.29 -2.93
N LEU A 91 1.15 11.33 -2.81
CA LEU A 91 -0.01 11.41 -1.93
C LEU A 91 0.41 11.57 -0.46
N ILE A 92 1.34 10.73 0.01
CA ILE A 92 1.87 10.80 1.38
C ILE A 92 2.58 12.14 1.61
N GLU A 93 3.41 12.59 0.67
CA GLU A 93 4.11 13.87 0.77
C GLU A 93 3.12 15.05 0.93
N ARG A 94 2.07 15.10 0.11
CA ARG A 94 1.10 16.19 0.12
C ARG A 94 0.13 16.11 1.29
N GLU A 95 -0.55 14.97 1.45
CA GLU A 95 -1.65 14.82 2.42
C GLU A 95 -1.14 14.57 3.84
N TRP A 96 0.00 13.92 4.03
CA TRP A 96 0.47 13.59 5.39
C TRP A 96 1.58 14.51 5.85
N LEU A 97 2.58 14.77 5.01
CA LEU A 97 3.76 15.53 5.42
C LEU A 97 3.51 17.04 5.36
N GLN A 98 3.12 17.55 4.20
CA GLN A 98 2.89 18.99 4.00
C GLN A 98 1.66 19.51 4.75
N ALA A 99 0.58 18.71 4.83
CA ALA A 99 -0.59 19.06 5.63
C ALA A 99 -0.34 19.03 7.14
N GLY A 100 0.80 18.47 7.59
CA GLY A 100 1.25 18.56 8.98
C GLY A 100 0.72 17.45 9.90
N HIS A 101 0.65 16.21 9.41
CA HIS A 101 0.43 15.07 10.29
C HIS A 101 1.60 14.95 11.29
N PRO A 102 1.33 14.90 12.62
CA PRO A 102 2.40 14.99 13.60
C PRO A 102 3.03 13.62 13.90
N PHE A 103 3.76 13.06 12.93
CA PHE A 103 4.40 11.73 12.99
C PHE A 103 5.13 11.48 14.34
N PRO A 104 6.10 12.31 14.78
CA PRO A 104 6.80 12.06 16.04
C PRO A 104 5.89 12.03 17.28
N ARG A 105 4.84 12.86 17.34
CA ARG A 105 3.87 12.85 18.46
C ARG A 105 2.94 11.65 18.41
N ARG A 106 2.54 11.19 17.21
CA ARG A 106 1.66 10.03 17.04
C ARG A 106 2.38 8.72 17.28
N VAL A 107 3.69 8.71 17.02
CA VAL A 107 4.55 7.53 16.99
C VAL A 107 5.60 7.52 18.13
N SER A 108 5.47 8.41 19.11
CA SER A 108 6.45 8.56 20.21
C SER A 108 6.66 7.29 21.05
N HIS A 109 5.74 6.33 20.93
CA HIS A 109 5.88 4.98 21.45
C HIS A 109 5.63 3.96 20.33
N SER A 110 6.51 2.96 20.23
CA SER A 110 6.33 1.83 19.32
C SER A 110 5.00 1.13 19.58
N VAL A 111 4.29 0.68 18.53
CA VAL A 111 3.07 -0.12 18.70
C VAL A 111 3.36 -1.44 19.44
N TYR A 112 4.62 -1.90 19.40
CA TYR A 112 5.11 -3.07 20.10
C TYR A 112 5.55 -2.79 21.56
N ALA A 113 5.49 -1.54 22.03
CA ALA A 113 5.84 -1.23 23.41
C ALA A 113 4.80 -1.78 24.38
N SER A 114 5.26 -2.44 25.46
CA SER A 114 4.39 -3.02 26.49
C SER A 114 3.40 -1.99 27.04
N ALA A 115 2.13 -2.38 27.17
CA ALA A 115 1.06 -1.57 27.74
C ALA A 115 1.32 -1.12 29.21
N THR A 116 2.39 -1.60 29.84
CA THR A 116 2.81 -1.28 31.22
C THR A 116 3.66 -0.01 31.34
N ALA A 117 4.08 0.62 30.24
CA ALA A 117 4.77 1.91 30.31
C ALA A 117 3.75 3.04 30.60
N ASN A 118 3.92 3.73 31.73
CA ASN A 118 3.08 4.82 32.26
C ASN A 118 3.01 6.11 31.39
N GLY A 119 3.11 6.01 30.06
CA GLY A 119 3.14 7.12 29.09
C GLY A 119 1.91 7.18 28.17
N ARG A 120 0.73 6.73 28.63
CA ARG A 120 -0.51 6.74 27.86
C ARG A 120 -1.04 8.17 27.71
N THR A 121 -0.57 8.90 26.70
CA THR A 121 -1.16 10.20 26.39
C THR A 121 -2.25 10.05 25.32
N LYS A 122 -3.29 10.88 25.40
CA LYS A 122 -4.38 11.02 24.42
C LYS A 122 -3.87 11.34 23.00
N GLN A 123 -2.57 11.63 22.85
CA GLN A 123 -1.91 12.06 21.63
C GLN A 123 -1.33 10.92 20.79
N ASN A 124 -1.24 9.69 21.32
CA ASN A 124 -0.77 8.57 20.52
C ASN A 124 -1.94 8.01 19.70
N ALA A 125 -1.78 7.92 18.38
CA ALA A 125 -2.76 7.33 17.47
C ALA A 125 -2.04 6.79 16.22
N PRO A 126 -2.12 5.48 15.93
CA PRO A 126 -1.45 4.86 14.78
C PRO A 126 -2.26 5.12 13.50
N THR A 127 -2.61 6.37 13.23
CA THR A 127 -3.48 6.76 12.10
C THR A 127 -2.81 6.45 10.77
N PHE A 128 -1.50 6.68 10.67
CA PHE A 128 -0.76 6.33 9.46
C PHE A 128 -0.72 4.80 9.23
N LEU A 129 -0.60 4.00 10.29
CA LEU A 129 -0.74 2.54 10.17
C LEU A 129 -2.17 2.15 9.74
N LEU A 130 -3.20 2.80 10.30
CA LEU A 130 -4.59 2.55 9.88
C LEU A 130 -4.80 2.89 8.40
N PHE A 131 -4.19 3.97 7.92
CA PHE A 131 -4.16 4.31 6.50
C PHE A 131 -3.54 3.19 5.67
N LEU A 132 -2.32 2.76 6.01
CA LEU A 132 -1.61 1.70 5.29
C LEU A 132 -2.40 0.37 5.30
N ASP A 133 -3.04 0.03 6.42
CA ASP A 133 -3.89 -1.15 6.53
C ASP A 133 -5.10 -1.04 5.59
N CYS A 134 -5.79 0.11 5.58
CA CYS A 134 -6.89 0.35 4.63
C CYS A 134 -6.41 0.24 3.17
N VAL A 135 -5.22 0.74 2.83
CA VAL A 135 -4.63 0.54 1.49
C VAL A 135 -4.40 -0.94 1.20
N MET A 136 -3.87 -1.70 2.17
CA MET A 136 -3.70 -3.15 2.03
C MET A 136 -5.05 -3.85 1.78
N GLN A 137 -6.13 -3.48 2.49
CA GLN A 137 -7.46 -4.05 2.25
C GLN A 137 -7.92 -3.84 0.81
N ILE A 138 -7.73 -2.62 0.27
CA ILE A 138 -8.09 -2.30 -1.12
C ILE A 138 -7.20 -3.09 -2.08
N MET A 139 -5.89 -3.18 -1.82
CA MET A 139 -4.95 -3.97 -2.65
C MET A 139 -5.32 -5.45 -2.70
N ASN A 140 -5.78 -6.03 -1.58
CA ASN A 140 -6.18 -7.43 -1.53
C ASN A 140 -7.42 -7.70 -2.41
N GLN A 141 -8.33 -6.73 -2.52
CA GLN A 141 -9.52 -6.84 -3.37
C GLN A 141 -9.24 -6.52 -4.85
N PHE A 142 -8.21 -5.70 -5.13
CA PHE A 142 -7.84 -5.26 -6.47
C PHE A 142 -6.36 -5.53 -6.78
N SER A 143 -5.93 -6.79 -6.69
CA SER A 143 -4.49 -7.16 -6.74
C SER A 143 -3.75 -6.78 -8.03
N PHE A 144 -4.47 -6.52 -9.13
CA PHE A 144 -3.88 -6.09 -10.40
C PHE A 144 -3.80 -4.55 -10.53
N SER A 145 -4.53 -3.79 -9.72
CA SER A 145 -4.68 -2.33 -9.90
C SER A 145 -3.61 -1.49 -9.21
N PHE A 146 -2.67 -2.11 -8.48
CA PHE A 146 -1.59 -1.42 -7.76
C PHE A 146 -0.23 -1.83 -8.30
N GLU A 147 0.63 -0.84 -8.55
CA GLU A 147 1.99 -1.04 -9.07
C GLU A 147 2.92 -1.62 -8.01
N PHE A 148 2.60 -1.43 -6.73
CA PHE A 148 3.41 -1.86 -5.61
C PHE A 148 2.77 -3.02 -4.83
N THR A 149 3.61 -3.73 -4.07
CA THR A 149 3.20 -4.82 -3.17
C THR A 149 3.08 -4.36 -1.72
N THR A 150 2.56 -5.23 -0.86
CA THR A 150 2.50 -5.00 0.60
C THR A 150 3.86 -4.71 1.23
N ASN A 151 4.96 -5.19 0.62
CA ASN A 151 6.34 -4.87 1.03
C ASN A 151 6.58 -3.35 1.06
N LEU A 152 6.04 -2.58 0.11
CA LEU A 152 6.18 -1.13 0.12
C LEU A 152 5.46 -0.55 1.34
N LEU A 153 4.22 -0.97 1.60
CA LEU A 153 3.44 -0.49 2.74
C LEU A 153 4.10 -0.84 4.08
N ILE A 154 4.64 -2.05 4.20
CA ILE A 154 5.42 -2.48 5.36
C ILE A 154 6.65 -1.59 5.56
N PHE A 155 7.38 -1.31 4.48
CA PHE A 155 8.56 -0.46 4.54
C PHE A 155 8.22 0.98 4.96
N LEU A 156 7.10 1.52 4.44
CA LEU A 156 6.58 2.82 4.88
C LEU A 156 6.19 2.83 6.35
N PHE A 157 5.54 1.75 6.81
CA PHE A 157 5.20 1.58 8.22
C PHE A 157 6.45 1.61 9.09
N GLU A 158 7.45 0.76 8.81
CA GLU A 158 8.69 0.71 9.60
C GLU A 158 9.40 2.07 9.67
N HIS A 159 9.56 2.72 8.52
CA HIS A 159 10.20 4.03 8.43
C HIS A 159 9.36 5.19 8.99
N SER A 160 8.06 5.01 9.24
CA SER A 160 7.27 5.99 9.99
C SER A 160 7.53 5.93 11.50
N TYR A 161 8.03 4.80 12.02
CA TYR A 161 8.37 4.59 13.43
C TYR A 161 9.84 4.80 13.74
N CYS A 162 10.72 4.23 12.91
CA CYS A 162 12.15 4.34 13.06
C CYS A 162 12.79 4.44 11.68
N SER A 163 13.51 5.53 11.43
CA SER A 163 14.08 5.78 10.11
C SER A 163 15.43 6.44 10.19
N SER A 164 16.32 6.01 9.31
CA SER A 164 17.57 6.70 8.95
C SER A 164 17.33 7.87 7.98
N PHE A 165 16.10 8.05 7.49
CA PHE A 165 15.69 9.12 6.57
C PHE A 165 14.93 10.24 7.28
N GLY A 166 14.98 11.45 6.74
CA GLY A 166 14.27 12.60 7.30
C GLY A 166 12.79 12.70 6.92
N THR A 167 12.30 11.83 6.04
CA THR A 167 10.96 11.95 5.42
C THR A 167 9.83 12.00 6.43
N PHE A 168 9.87 11.24 7.52
CA PHE A 168 8.82 11.23 8.55
C PHE A 168 9.19 12.01 9.83
N LEU A 169 10.31 12.75 9.82
CA LEU A 169 10.72 13.55 10.97
C LEU A 169 9.96 14.90 11.03
N GLY A 170 9.75 15.42 12.23
CA GLY A 170 9.03 16.68 12.48
C GLY A 170 7.51 16.53 12.43
N ASN A 171 6.81 17.37 13.20
CA ASN A 171 5.35 17.29 13.38
C ASN A 171 4.55 18.11 12.38
N CYS A 172 5.19 19.04 11.68
CA CYS A 172 4.58 19.87 10.66
C CYS A 172 5.66 20.42 9.72
N GLU A 173 5.24 20.93 8.56
CA GLU A 173 6.15 21.46 7.55
C GLU A 173 7.04 22.60 8.08
N ALA A 174 6.48 23.50 8.89
CA ALA A 174 7.25 24.59 9.51
C ALA A 174 8.40 24.07 10.38
N GLU A 175 8.19 22.97 11.12
CA GLU A 175 9.24 22.33 11.93
C GLU A 175 10.31 21.69 11.03
N ARG A 176 9.91 21.03 9.94
CA ARG A 176 10.81 20.39 8.97
C ARG A 176 11.74 21.38 8.30
N VAL A 177 11.20 22.53 7.89
CA VAL A 177 11.96 23.66 7.34
C VAL A 177 12.94 24.21 8.38
N LYS A 178 12.50 24.44 9.62
CA LYS A 178 13.36 24.93 10.71
C LYS A 178 14.52 23.98 11.00
N LEU A 179 14.28 22.67 10.98
CA LEU A 179 15.30 21.63 11.17
C LEU A 179 16.19 21.40 9.93
N LYS A 180 15.86 22.04 8.79
CA LYS A 180 16.57 21.93 7.51
C LYS A 180 16.67 20.48 7.01
N LEU A 181 15.63 19.67 7.25
CA LEU A 181 15.66 18.22 6.98
C LEU A 181 16.00 17.89 5.53
N ALA A 182 15.44 18.62 4.56
CA ALA A 182 15.71 18.45 3.14
C ALA A 182 17.20 18.54 2.76
N THR A 183 18.01 19.27 3.55
CA THR A 183 19.45 19.44 3.30
C THR A 183 20.32 18.59 4.20
N ARG A 184 19.84 18.25 5.41
CA ARG A 184 20.60 17.54 6.44
C ARG A 184 20.39 16.03 6.44
N THR A 185 19.38 15.55 5.73
CA THR A 185 18.97 14.14 5.75
C THR A 185 18.65 13.64 4.35
N ALA A 186 18.78 12.33 4.13
CA ALA A 186 18.34 11.71 2.91
C ALA A 186 16.81 11.54 2.90
N SER A 187 16.22 11.63 1.71
CA SER A 187 14.81 11.30 1.50
C SER A 187 14.61 9.80 1.31
N LEU A 188 13.58 9.26 1.97
CA LEU A 188 13.12 7.88 1.80
C LEU A 188 12.74 7.61 0.33
N TRP A 189 12.11 8.59 -0.33
CA TRP A 189 11.72 8.49 -1.73
C TRP A 189 12.94 8.32 -2.64
N SER A 190 14.00 9.09 -2.39
CA SER A 190 15.24 8.96 -3.17
C SER A 190 15.91 7.60 -3.00
N TYR A 191 15.68 6.91 -1.87
CA TYR A 191 16.18 5.56 -1.65
C TYR A 191 15.32 4.50 -2.34
N ILE A 192 14.00 4.51 -2.14
CA ILE A 192 13.06 3.53 -2.73
C ILE A 192 13.16 3.53 -4.26
N ASN A 193 13.32 4.72 -4.86
CA ASN A 193 13.31 4.90 -6.30
C ASN A 193 14.65 4.59 -6.99
N ARG A 194 15.63 4.04 -6.28
CA ARG A 194 16.87 3.55 -6.90
C ARG A 194 16.57 2.31 -7.74
N PRO A 195 17.22 2.14 -8.91
CA PRO A 195 16.94 1.02 -9.81
C PRO A 195 17.26 -0.34 -9.19
N GLU A 196 18.17 -0.40 -8.21
CA GLU A 196 18.48 -1.65 -7.51
C GLU A 196 17.44 -2.02 -6.44
N ILE A 197 16.71 -1.03 -5.92
CA ILE A 197 15.81 -1.17 -4.77
C ILE A 197 14.34 -1.27 -5.20
N LEU A 198 13.94 -0.43 -6.15
CA LEU A 198 12.56 -0.34 -6.64
C LEU A 198 11.94 -1.70 -7.02
N PRO A 199 12.64 -2.61 -7.74
CA PRO A 199 12.03 -3.88 -8.17
C PRO A 199 11.52 -4.76 -7.02
N ALA A 200 12.08 -4.65 -5.81
CA ALA A 200 11.65 -5.41 -4.64
C ALA A 200 10.24 -5.02 -4.15
N TYR A 201 9.75 -3.86 -4.58
CA TYR A 201 8.45 -3.32 -4.18
C TYR A 201 7.41 -3.39 -5.30
N LEU A 202 7.80 -3.76 -6.52
CA LEU A 202 6.90 -3.79 -7.67
C LEU A 202 6.02 -5.04 -7.68
N ASN A 203 4.79 -4.86 -8.10
CA ASN A 203 3.83 -5.94 -8.30
C ASN A 203 3.99 -6.55 -9.70
N PRO A 204 4.41 -7.82 -9.82
CA PRO A 204 4.63 -8.47 -11.12
C PRO A 204 3.35 -8.68 -11.92
N VAL A 205 2.18 -8.58 -11.27
CA VAL A 205 0.88 -8.72 -11.93
C VAL A 205 0.17 -7.38 -12.13
N TYR A 206 0.85 -6.25 -11.93
CA TYR A 206 0.24 -4.93 -12.14
C TYR A 206 -0.25 -4.74 -13.58
N GLU A 207 -1.51 -4.35 -13.71
CA GLU A 207 -2.15 -3.93 -14.95
C GLU A 207 -2.80 -2.56 -14.71
N PRO A 208 -2.38 -1.49 -15.42
CA PRO A 208 -2.92 -0.16 -15.23
C PRO A 208 -4.45 -0.14 -15.39
N ASN A 209 -5.14 0.14 -14.28
CA ASN A 209 -6.60 0.24 -14.24
C ASN A 209 -7.01 1.69 -14.04
N ASN A 210 -7.48 2.32 -15.12
CA ASN A 210 -7.90 3.72 -15.11
C ASN A 210 -9.28 3.95 -14.46
N SER A 211 -9.97 2.89 -14.05
CA SER A 211 -11.31 2.98 -13.46
C SER A 211 -11.24 3.32 -11.97
N VAL A 212 -12.32 3.92 -11.47
CA VAL A 212 -12.59 4.03 -10.03
C VAL A 212 -12.79 2.62 -9.46
N ILE A 213 -12.17 2.33 -8.31
CA ILE A 213 -12.28 1.02 -7.64
C ILE A 213 -13.14 1.14 -6.39
N TRP A 214 -14.17 0.29 -6.28
CA TRP A 214 -15.13 0.34 -5.17
C TRP A 214 -14.89 -0.85 -4.23
N PRO A 215 -14.10 -0.69 -3.15
CA PRO A 215 -13.83 -1.80 -2.24
C PRO A 215 -15.10 -2.20 -1.47
N SER A 216 -15.27 -3.51 -1.29
CA SER A 216 -16.23 -4.08 -0.36
C SER A 216 -15.76 -3.84 1.08
N VAL A 217 -16.67 -3.25 1.83
CA VAL A 217 -16.56 -2.92 3.26
C VAL A 217 -17.27 -3.95 4.14
N ALA A 218 -17.80 -5.02 3.53
CA ALA A 218 -18.39 -6.12 4.27
C ALA A 218 -17.33 -6.77 5.19
N PRO A 219 -17.66 -7.12 6.45
CA PRO A 219 -16.68 -7.69 7.38
C PRO A 219 -15.94 -8.92 6.85
N VAL A 220 -16.61 -9.75 6.04
CA VAL A 220 -16.03 -10.94 5.40
C VAL A 220 -14.97 -10.61 4.33
N SER A 221 -15.01 -9.39 3.77
CA SER A 221 -14.06 -8.91 2.76
C SER A 221 -12.82 -8.28 3.38
N LEU A 222 -12.81 -8.05 4.70
CA LEU A 222 -11.69 -7.47 5.43
C LEU A 222 -10.87 -8.57 6.09
N VAL A 223 -9.56 -8.51 5.92
CA VAL A 223 -8.63 -9.54 6.40
C VAL A 223 -7.63 -8.96 7.38
N LEU A 224 -7.19 -9.78 8.32
CA LEU A 224 -6.10 -9.40 9.22
C LEU A 224 -4.80 -9.25 8.42
N TRP A 225 -4.09 -8.12 8.56
CA TRP A 225 -2.78 -7.95 7.91
C TRP A 225 -1.69 -8.81 8.58
N GLN A 226 -1.60 -10.07 8.17
CA GLN A 226 -0.74 -11.06 8.81
C GLN A 226 0.74 -10.66 8.77
N GLU A 227 1.21 -10.06 7.67
CA GLU A 227 2.61 -9.65 7.48
C GLU A 227 3.09 -8.56 8.47
N VAL A 228 2.16 -7.80 9.05
CA VAL A 228 2.46 -6.78 10.06
C VAL A 228 2.13 -7.29 11.46
N TYR A 229 0.94 -7.84 11.65
CA TYR A 229 0.43 -8.17 13.00
C TYR A 229 0.84 -9.56 13.49
N LEU A 230 1.06 -10.51 12.58
CA LEU A 230 1.46 -11.90 12.90
C LEU A 230 2.89 -12.21 12.44
N ARG A 231 3.69 -11.20 12.10
CA ARG A 231 5.05 -11.35 11.57
C ARG A 231 5.95 -12.29 12.37
N TRP A 232 5.81 -12.29 13.69
CA TRP A 232 6.65 -13.07 14.61
C TRP A 232 6.02 -14.40 15.04
N VAL A 233 4.81 -14.68 14.58
CA VAL A 233 4.01 -15.84 15.01
C VAL A 233 3.74 -16.79 13.86
N VAL A 234 3.47 -16.25 12.67
CA VAL A 234 3.19 -17.02 11.46
C VAL A 234 4.37 -16.89 10.51
N ASP A 235 4.90 -18.04 10.07
CA ASP A 235 5.92 -18.09 9.03
C ASP A 235 5.33 -17.60 7.70
N GLN A 236 5.85 -16.48 7.19
CA GLN A 236 5.42 -15.86 5.94
C GLN A 236 6.20 -16.38 4.72
N THR A 237 7.10 -17.36 4.90
CA THR A 237 7.98 -17.88 3.84
C THR A 237 7.20 -18.44 2.67
N GLU A 238 6.07 -19.11 2.90
CA GLU A 238 5.23 -19.65 1.84
C GLU A 238 4.60 -18.56 0.95
N GLN A 239 4.12 -17.47 1.54
CA GLN A 239 3.56 -16.34 0.78
C GLN A 239 4.65 -15.66 -0.06
N LYS A 240 5.84 -15.49 0.51
CA LYS A 240 7.00 -14.96 -0.22
C LYS A 240 7.39 -15.88 -1.39
N ASN A 241 7.47 -17.18 -1.16
CA ASN A 241 7.75 -18.18 -2.19
C ASN A 241 6.70 -18.16 -3.31
N ALA A 242 5.42 -17.94 -2.96
CA ALA A 242 4.36 -17.81 -3.96
C ALA A 242 4.56 -16.56 -4.84
N LEU A 243 4.94 -15.42 -4.26
CA LEU A 243 5.22 -14.20 -5.00
C LEU A 243 6.45 -14.35 -5.93
N ASP A 244 7.51 -15.01 -5.45
CA ASP A 244 8.70 -15.29 -6.26
C ASP A 244 8.38 -16.21 -7.45
N LYS A 245 7.52 -17.22 -7.22
CA LYS A 245 7.00 -18.08 -8.30
C LYS A 245 6.18 -17.28 -9.31
N ILE A 246 5.28 -16.41 -8.86
CA ILE A 246 4.47 -15.54 -9.74
C ILE A 246 5.38 -14.66 -10.60
N THR A 247 6.40 -14.05 -9.99
CA THR A 247 7.38 -13.22 -10.69
C THR A 247 8.10 -14.01 -11.78
N THR A 248 8.61 -15.19 -11.42
CA THR A 248 9.29 -16.09 -12.37
C THR A 248 8.36 -16.51 -13.54
N ILE A 249 7.09 -16.79 -13.25
CA ILE A 249 6.10 -17.15 -14.28
C ILE A 249 5.83 -15.97 -15.21
N LYS A 250 5.66 -14.76 -14.67
CA LYS A 250 5.42 -13.55 -15.46
C LYS A 250 6.62 -13.19 -16.34
N GLU A 251 7.84 -13.35 -15.84
CA GLU A 251 9.06 -13.16 -16.64
C GLU A 251 9.14 -14.16 -17.79
N LYS A 252 8.88 -15.45 -17.53
CA LYS A 252 8.82 -16.49 -18.57
C LYS A 252 7.72 -16.23 -19.60
N ASP A 253 6.52 -15.81 -19.18
CA ASP A 253 5.44 -15.43 -20.09
C ASP A 253 5.88 -14.28 -21.01
N LYS A 254 6.52 -13.24 -20.45
CA LYS A 254 7.07 -12.12 -21.23
C LYS A 254 8.11 -12.60 -22.25
N GLU A 255 9.03 -13.46 -21.86
CA GLU A 255 10.04 -14.03 -22.77
C GLU A 255 9.40 -14.85 -23.90
N LEU A 256 8.46 -15.73 -23.56
CA LEU A 256 7.75 -16.57 -24.52
C LEU A 256 6.94 -15.73 -25.52
N ARG A 257 6.27 -14.67 -25.06
CA ARG A 257 5.54 -13.74 -25.95
C ARG A 257 6.49 -13.03 -26.92
N LEU A 258 7.63 -12.55 -26.45
CA LEU A 258 8.64 -11.92 -27.33
C LEU A 258 9.18 -12.92 -28.36
N LYS A 259 9.43 -14.17 -27.95
CA LYS A 259 9.86 -15.24 -28.85
C LYS A 259 8.79 -15.58 -29.89
N ALA A 260 7.52 -15.65 -29.50
CA ALA A 260 6.40 -15.88 -30.40
C ALA A 260 6.29 -14.75 -31.45
N ILE A 261 6.37 -13.49 -31.03
CA ILE A 261 6.36 -12.33 -31.95
C ILE A 261 7.53 -12.40 -32.93
N ARG A 262 8.73 -12.78 -32.46
CA ARG A 262 9.91 -12.93 -33.32
C ARG A 262 9.72 -14.04 -34.36
N LEU A 263 9.22 -15.20 -33.95
CA LEU A 263 8.96 -16.33 -34.85
C LEU A 263 7.87 -16.01 -35.88
N GLN A 264 6.80 -15.32 -35.47
CA GLN A 264 5.75 -14.85 -36.39
C GLN A 264 6.30 -13.90 -37.47
N ARG A 265 7.19 -12.97 -37.09
CA ARG A 265 7.86 -12.09 -38.05
C ARG A 265 8.70 -12.87 -39.05
N GLN A 266 9.49 -13.83 -38.59
CA GLN A 266 10.32 -14.69 -39.44
C GLN A 266 9.47 -15.54 -40.41
N LEU A 267 8.37 -16.11 -39.93
CA LEU A 267 7.41 -16.85 -40.76
C LEU A 267 6.84 -15.97 -41.88
N THR A 268 6.41 -14.75 -41.53
CA THR A 268 5.85 -13.79 -42.49
C THR A 268 6.87 -13.38 -43.55
N GLU A 269 8.15 -13.27 -43.20
CA GLU A 269 9.24 -12.93 -44.11
C GLU A 269 9.53 -14.09 -45.09
N MET A 270 9.68 -15.31 -44.57
CA MET A 270 9.86 -16.50 -45.42
C MET A 270 8.68 -16.73 -46.37
N GLU A 271 7.45 -16.49 -45.93
CA GLU A 271 6.26 -16.56 -46.80
C GLU A 271 6.28 -15.54 -47.94
N LYS A 272 6.83 -14.33 -47.70
CA LYS A 272 7.00 -13.31 -48.75
C LYS A 272 8.07 -13.74 -49.75
N GLU A 273 9.20 -14.26 -49.27
CA GLU A 273 10.26 -14.78 -50.14
C GLU A 273 9.76 -15.93 -51.02
N LEU A 274 9.00 -16.87 -50.44
CA LEU A 274 8.45 -18.01 -51.18
C LEU A 274 7.46 -17.58 -52.27
N LYS A 275 6.64 -16.54 -52.01
CA LYS A 275 5.77 -15.92 -53.02
C LYS A 275 6.57 -15.24 -54.14
N LEU A 276 7.67 -14.56 -53.82
CA LEU A 276 8.54 -13.95 -54.83
C LEU A 276 9.19 -15.01 -55.73
N VAL A 277 9.63 -16.13 -55.16
CA VAL A 277 10.22 -17.25 -55.91
C VAL A 277 9.20 -17.94 -56.83
N THR A 278 7.93 -18.04 -56.42
CA THR A 278 6.88 -18.65 -57.25
C THR A 278 6.36 -17.76 -58.39
N ILE A 279 6.64 -16.45 -58.36
CA ILE A 279 6.21 -15.50 -59.41
C ILE A 279 7.22 -15.41 -60.57
N VAL A 280 8.45 -15.91 -60.42
CA VAL A 280 9.40 -15.99 -61.55
C VAL A 280 8.94 -17.12 -62.48
N PRO A 281 8.41 -16.84 -63.70
CA PRO A 281 8.02 -17.90 -64.61
C PRO A 281 9.28 -18.64 -65.03
N ALA A 282 9.18 -19.96 -65.17
CA ALA A 282 10.17 -20.75 -65.88
C ALA A 282 10.30 -20.18 -67.31
N VAL A 283 11.32 -19.34 -67.53
CA VAL A 283 11.71 -18.90 -68.87
C VAL A 283 12.51 -20.05 -69.46
N ASN A 284 11.87 -20.79 -70.38
CA ASN A 284 12.50 -21.73 -71.31
C ASN A 284 13.56 -21.03 -72.17
#